data_AF-A0A7J6PL85-F1
#
_entry.id   AF-A0A7J6PL85-F1
#
_cell.length_a   1.000
_cell.length_b   1.000
_cell.length_c   1.000
_cell.angle_alpha   90.00
_cell.angle_beta   90.00
_cell.angle_gamma   90.00
#
_symmetry.space_group_name_H-M   'P 1'
#
loop_
_entity.id
_entity.type
_entity.pdbx_description
1 polymer ?
#
loop_
_entity_poly.entity_id
_entity_poly.type
_entity_poly.pdbx_seq_one_letter_code
_entity_poly.pdbx_strand_id
1 'polypeptide(L)'
;MSPTSLLFAAVLLGNVIGQGSVVQLEQESLPFLVNGTTGVTITSPIGDLMHIQTLRLASPDSSVLGMSSILVSTDGSELLAVSDSDFVTLALQPTICDRYNVSQATIYPALDPDGQPLIVEEAPSVAVDGRYCSGGRGDLTIAYSKENFVPEVLRDPSIPRADPKALVYSAGAFNSPGGYQPSALAELRNGDIMIALVQDGNFEVEGPALRIGYVTADELRQSIVCGGTLNPLIIADFKRSDGYVGWFKIAVQSGLAVREDINGQIFVYSMSDDLFDPSQTLLTTFEWKPKRRRHRREPPWLGFSA
;
A
#
# COMPACT_ATOMS: atom_id res chain seq x y z
N MET A 1 -9.71 11.74 -32.30
CA MET A 1 -9.36 11.12 -31.00
C MET A 1 -8.24 11.95 -30.41
N SER A 2 -8.55 12.76 -29.39
CA SER A 2 -7.58 13.58 -28.67
C SER A 2 -6.83 12.71 -27.67
N PRO A 3 -5.52 12.90 -27.45
CA PRO A 3 -4.83 12.22 -26.35
C PRO A 3 -5.35 12.81 -25.04
N THR A 4 -5.86 11.94 -24.16
CA THR A 4 -6.29 12.28 -22.80
C THR A 4 -5.05 12.69 -21.99
N SER A 5 -5.11 13.86 -21.38
CA SER A 5 -4.01 14.45 -20.60
C SER A 5 -3.87 13.74 -19.24
N LEU A 6 -2.71 13.15 -18.97
CA LEU A 6 -2.30 12.71 -17.63
C LEU A 6 -1.68 13.92 -16.89
N LEU A 7 -2.10 14.16 -15.64
CA LEU A 7 -1.57 15.22 -14.79
C LEU A 7 -0.64 14.58 -13.74
N PHE A 8 0.61 15.04 -13.63
CA PHE A 8 1.58 14.62 -12.62
C PHE A 8 1.96 15.79 -11.73
N ALA A 9 1.90 15.61 -10.42
CA ALA A 9 2.36 16.59 -9.43
C ALA A 9 3.40 15.94 -8.53
N ALA A 10 4.62 16.49 -8.52
CA ALA A 10 5.64 16.16 -7.54
C ALA A 10 5.58 17.22 -6.42
N VAL A 11 5.24 16.81 -5.20
CA VAL A 11 5.15 17.71 -4.04
C VAL A 11 6.39 17.51 -3.15
N LEU A 12 7.27 18.51 -3.13
CA LEU A 12 8.36 18.60 -2.15
C LEU A 12 7.78 19.10 -0.82
N LEU A 13 7.56 18.20 0.14
CA LEU A 13 6.91 18.49 1.42
C LEU A 13 7.69 19.43 2.36
N GLY A 14 8.91 19.85 1.99
CA GLY A 14 9.78 20.64 2.86
C GLY A 14 9.21 21.99 3.31
N ASN A 15 8.22 22.56 2.59
CA ASN A 15 7.58 23.85 2.93
C ASN A 15 6.06 23.90 2.68
N VAL A 16 5.42 22.82 2.22
CA VAL A 16 4.01 22.85 1.71
C VAL A 16 3.00 22.32 2.73
N ILE A 17 3.47 21.70 3.82
CA ILE A 17 2.58 21.25 4.88
C ILE A 17 2.13 22.47 5.69
N GLY A 18 0.90 22.92 5.46
CA GLY A 18 0.25 23.98 6.25
C GLY A 18 0.17 23.61 7.74
N GLN A 19 -0.34 24.53 8.57
CA GLN A 19 -0.63 24.20 9.97
C GLN A 19 -1.66 23.06 10.00
N GLY A 20 -1.20 21.86 10.33
CA GLY A 20 -2.07 20.70 10.41
C GLY A 20 -3.05 20.79 11.58
N SER A 21 -4.23 20.24 11.39
CA SER A 21 -5.25 20.15 12.43
C SER A 21 -5.11 18.81 13.15
N VAL A 22 -4.89 18.87 14.46
CA VAL A 22 -4.90 17.66 15.30
C VAL A 22 -6.34 17.22 15.47
N VAL A 23 -6.61 15.96 15.18
CA VAL A 23 -7.94 15.37 15.28
C VAL A 23 -7.95 14.20 16.25
N GLN A 24 -9.08 14.05 16.91
CA GLN A 24 -9.29 12.95 17.84
C GLN A 24 -9.66 11.69 17.05
N LEU A 25 -8.95 10.60 17.35
CA LEU A 25 -9.30 9.26 16.90
C LEU A 25 -9.77 8.43 18.07
N GLU A 26 -10.85 7.70 17.84
CA GLU A 26 -11.19 6.52 18.61
C GLU A 26 -10.50 5.33 17.98
N GLN A 27 -9.94 4.45 18.82
CA GLN A 27 -9.31 3.23 18.32
C GLN A 27 -9.76 2.01 19.12
N GLU A 28 -9.97 0.91 18.43
CA GLU A 28 -10.28 -0.40 19.03
C GLU A 28 -9.39 -1.48 18.42
N SER A 29 -8.76 -2.30 19.25
CA SER A 29 -8.05 -3.48 18.77
C SER A 29 -9.03 -4.60 18.48
N LEU A 30 -9.02 -5.09 17.25
CA LEU A 30 -9.90 -6.16 16.82
C LEU A 30 -9.16 -7.50 16.70
N PRO A 31 -9.83 -8.63 16.96
CA PRO A 31 -9.30 -9.92 16.58
C PRO A 31 -9.28 -10.03 15.05
N PHE A 32 -8.19 -10.55 14.51
CA PHE A 32 -8.11 -10.92 13.10
C PHE A 32 -8.46 -12.38 12.94
N LEU A 33 -9.54 -12.63 12.20
CA LEU A 33 -10.10 -13.94 11.98
C LEU A 33 -9.87 -14.37 10.54
N VAL A 34 -9.22 -15.52 10.35
CA VAL A 34 -9.17 -16.20 9.05
C VAL A 34 -9.80 -17.56 9.24
N ASN A 35 -10.89 -17.82 8.50
CA ASN A 35 -11.68 -19.04 8.64
C ASN A 35 -12.08 -19.32 10.11
N GLY A 36 -12.43 -18.27 10.86
CA GLY A 36 -12.84 -18.36 12.26
C GLY A 36 -11.71 -18.60 13.28
N THR A 37 -10.44 -18.61 12.87
CA THR A 37 -9.29 -18.79 13.78
C THR A 37 -8.62 -17.44 14.05
N THR A 38 -8.25 -17.16 15.31
CA THR A 38 -7.47 -15.97 15.72
C THR A 38 -5.96 -16.20 15.60
N GLY A 39 -5.17 -15.12 15.47
CA GLY A 39 -3.70 -15.20 15.52
C GLY A 39 -3.11 -15.94 14.32
N VAL A 40 -3.59 -15.62 13.12
CA VAL A 40 -3.37 -16.43 11.94
C VAL A 40 -2.02 -16.13 11.30
N THR A 41 -1.26 -17.20 11.06
CA THR A 41 -0.15 -17.20 10.09
C THR A 41 -0.67 -17.70 8.75
N ILE A 42 -0.63 -16.85 7.74
CA ILE A 42 -0.95 -17.21 6.36
C ILE A 42 0.34 -17.71 5.70
N THR A 43 0.39 -19.00 5.36
CA THR A 43 1.58 -19.63 4.78
C THR A 43 1.53 -19.57 3.25
N SER A 44 2.62 -19.12 2.62
CA SER A 44 2.78 -19.11 1.16
C SER A 44 4.04 -19.87 0.72
N PRO A 45 4.23 -20.14 -0.59
CA PRO A 45 5.46 -20.75 -1.09
C PRO A 45 6.72 -19.93 -0.82
N ILE A 46 6.62 -18.60 -0.69
CA ILE A 46 7.78 -17.71 -0.56
C ILE A 46 7.93 -17.08 0.83
N GLY A 47 7.02 -17.33 1.75
CA GLY A 47 7.07 -16.75 3.09
C GLY A 47 5.78 -16.94 3.85
N ASP A 48 5.83 -16.59 5.13
CA ASP A 48 4.66 -16.64 6.01
C ASP A 48 4.29 -15.22 6.41
N LEU A 49 3.00 -14.90 6.36
CA LEU A 49 2.45 -13.61 6.77
C LEU A 49 1.74 -13.78 8.11
N MET A 50 2.36 -13.30 9.19
CA MET A 50 1.90 -13.47 10.55
C MET A 50 1.13 -12.23 10.99
N HIS A 51 -0.14 -12.38 11.36
CA HIS A 51 -0.92 -11.26 11.89
C HIS A 51 -0.35 -10.75 13.21
N ILE A 52 -0.20 -9.43 13.32
CA ILE A 52 0.26 -8.75 14.53
C ILE A 52 -0.91 -8.07 15.23
N GLN A 53 -1.65 -7.25 14.49
CA GLN A 53 -2.73 -6.42 15.02
C GLN A 53 -3.67 -5.93 13.92
N THR A 54 -4.95 -5.76 14.27
CA THR A 54 -5.90 -4.97 13.51
C THR A 54 -6.45 -3.89 14.43
N LEU A 55 -6.34 -2.63 14.01
CA LEU A 55 -6.92 -1.47 14.66
C LEU A 55 -8.10 -0.98 13.84
N ARG A 56 -9.24 -0.81 14.49
CA ARG A 56 -10.33 0.01 13.99
C ARG A 56 -10.07 1.44 14.42
N LEU A 57 -9.97 2.34 13.46
CA LEU A 57 -9.84 3.77 13.68
C LEU A 57 -11.17 4.40 13.31
N ALA A 58 -11.71 5.24 14.19
CA ALA A 58 -12.93 6.00 13.93
C ALA A 58 -12.71 7.46 14.28
N SER A 59 -13.33 8.35 13.52
CA SER A 59 -13.31 9.78 13.83
C SER A 59 -14.70 10.37 13.59
N PRO A 60 -15.16 11.32 14.45
CA PRO A 60 -16.30 12.15 14.11
C PRO A 60 -16.00 13.10 12.93
N ASP A 61 -14.72 13.31 12.60
CA ASP A 61 -14.28 14.10 11.45
C ASP A 61 -14.13 13.20 10.21
N SER A 62 -15.05 13.37 9.25
CA SER A 62 -15.07 12.58 8.02
C SER A 62 -13.84 12.78 7.13
N SER A 63 -13.07 13.86 7.32
CA SER A 63 -11.86 14.14 6.52
C SER A 63 -10.68 13.21 6.84
N VAL A 64 -10.73 12.50 7.97
CA VAL A 64 -9.72 11.53 8.40
C VAL A 64 -9.90 10.17 7.71
N LEU A 65 -11.00 9.99 6.99
CA LEU A 65 -11.47 8.70 6.50
C LEU A 65 -11.37 8.66 4.97
N GLY A 66 -11.63 7.51 4.34
CA GLY A 66 -11.42 7.40 2.89
C GLY A 66 -9.94 7.20 2.53
N MET A 67 -9.17 6.52 3.39
CA MET A 67 -7.71 6.44 3.24
C MET A 67 -7.33 5.39 2.19
N SER A 68 -6.88 5.84 1.03
CA SER A 68 -6.65 4.99 -0.16
C SER A 68 -5.21 4.50 -0.32
N SER A 69 -4.22 5.25 0.20
CA SER A 69 -2.81 4.82 0.24
C SER A 69 -2.15 5.23 1.53
N ILE A 70 -1.16 4.42 1.92
CA ILE A 70 -0.39 4.61 3.14
C ILE A 70 1.10 4.46 2.86
N LEU A 71 1.90 5.16 3.64
CA LEU A 71 3.33 4.97 3.82
C LEU A 71 3.62 4.92 5.31
N VAL A 72 4.61 4.13 5.70
CA VAL A 72 5.07 4.06 7.09
C VAL A 72 6.50 4.55 7.16
N SER A 73 6.81 5.37 8.15
CA SER A 73 8.15 5.89 8.36
C SER A 73 9.13 4.74 8.58
N THR A 74 10.40 4.93 8.22
CA THR A 74 11.42 3.87 8.37
C THR A 74 11.54 3.36 9.82
N ASP A 75 11.38 4.27 10.79
CA ASP A 75 11.39 3.94 12.22
C ASP A 75 10.06 3.35 12.75
N GLY A 76 9.01 3.31 11.92
CA GLY A 76 7.69 2.80 12.29
C GLY A 76 6.92 3.67 13.27
N SER A 77 7.38 4.90 13.54
CA SER A 77 6.75 5.82 14.49
C SER A 77 5.64 6.68 13.88
N GLU A 78 5.50 6.70 12.56
CA GLU A 78 4.52 7.54 11.87
C GLU A 78 4.00 6.82 10.62
N LEU A 79 2.70 6.93 10.38
CA LEU A 79 2.06 6.52 9.13
C LEU A 79 1.54 7.78 8.45
N LEU A 80 1.83 7.93 7.16
CA LEU A 80 1.21 8.93 6.29
C LEU A 80 0.17 8.22 5.44
N ALA A 81 -1.05 8.73 5.42
CA ALA A 81 -2.13 8.29 4.56
C ALA A 81 -2.58 9.43 3.64
N VAL A 82 -3.18 9.06 2.52
CA VAL A 82 -3.88 9.99 1.63
C VAL A 82 -5.36 9.68 1.68
N SER A 83 -6.16 10.67 2.09
CA SER A 83 -7.61 10.65 1.93
C SER A 83 -7.99 11.31 0.61
N ASP A 84 -9.29 11.33 0.30
CA ASP A 84 -9.82 11.95 -0.93
C ASP A 84 -9.47 13.43 -1.06
N SER A 85 -9.28 14.14 0.06
CA SER A 85 -9.05 15.59 0.09
C SER A 85 -7.77 16.02 0.83
N ASP A 86 -7.20 15.15 1.66
CA ASP A 86 -6.18 15.55 2.63
C ASP A 86 -5.08 14.51 2.78
N PHE A 87 -3.97 14.95 3.37
CA PHE A 87 -2.97 14.06 3.94
C PHE A 87 -3.26 13.86 5.42
N VAL A 88 -3.22 12.61 5.87
CA VAL A 88 -3.42 12.27 7.28
C VAL A 88 -2.14 11.64 7.79
N THR A 89 -1.52 12.21 8.82
CA THR A 89 -0.47 11.52 9.56
C THR A 89 -1.02 10.90 10.84
N LEU A 90 -0.62 9.67 11.11
CA LEU A 90 -0.91 8.95 12.34
C LEU A 90 0.39 8.74 13.09
N ALA A 91 0.51 9.30 14.29
CA ALA A 91 1.62 9.00 15.19
C ALA A 91 1.40 7.60 15.79
N LEU A 92 2.32 6.69 15.48
CA LEU A 92 2.30 5.30 15.94
C LEU A 92 3.16 5.17 17.19
N GLN A 93 2.51 4.87 18.32
CA GLN A 93 3.19 4.58 19.56
C GLN A 93 3.36 3.07 19.73
N PRO A 94 4.60 2.55 19.76
CA PRO A 94 4.83 1.13 19.98
C PRO A 94 4.32 0.71 21.35
N THR A 95 3.80 -0.51 21.41
CA THR A 95 3.34 -1.19 22.61
C THR A 95 4.08 -2.53 22.76
N ILE A 96 3.56 -3.46 23.57
CA ILE A 96 4.19 -4.76 23.80
C ILE A 96 3.99 -5.66 22.55
N CYS A 97 5.02 -6.44 22.19
CA CYS A 97 4.99 -7.41 21.08
C CYS A 97 4.78 -6.79 19.68
N ASP A 98 5.51 -5.71 19.36
CA ASP A 98 5.53 -5.08 18.02
C ASP A 98 4.16 -4.58 17.54
N ARG A 99 3.24 -4.37 18.48
CA ARG A 99 1.94 -3.73 18.27
C ARG A 99 2.06 -2.23 18.41
N TYR A 100 1.09 -1.51 17.86
CA TYR A 100 1.05 -0.05 17.93
C TYR A 100 -0.32 0.42 18.42
N ASN A 101 -0.31 1.58 19.05
CA ASN A 101 -1.50 2.43 19.21
C ASN A 101 -1.31 3.66 18.35
N VAL A 102 -2.40 4.24 17.86
CA VAL A 102 -2.38 5.59 17.29
C VAL A 102 -2.53 6.58 18.42
N SER A 103 -1.51 7.39 18.68
CA SER A 103 -1.53 8.37 19.77
C SER A 103 -2.09 9.72 19.34
N GLN A 104 -1.96 10.05 18.05
CA GLN A 104 -2.40 11.31 17.47
C GLN A 104 -2.65 11.13 15.98
N ALA A 105 -3.66 11.82 15.45
CA ALA A 105 -3.81 12.05 14.02
C ALA A 105 -3.69 13.55 13.71
N THR A 106 -3.05 13.89 12.61
CA THR A 106 -2.94 15.26 12.11
C THR A 106 -3.34 15.28 10.64
N ILE A 107 -4.27 16.17 10.31
CA ILE A 107 -4.72 16.38 8.93
C ILE A 107 -3.97 17.58 8.36
N TYR A 108 -3.51 17.42 7.13
CA TYR A 108 -2.91 18.48 6.35
C TYR A 108 -3.64 18.61 5.03
N PRO A 109 -3.99 19.84 4.62
CA PRO A 109 -4.65 20.04 3.33
C PRO A 109 -3.74 19.55 2.21
N ALA A 110 -4.31 18.78 1.27
CA ALA A 110 -3.60 18.45 0.05
C ALA A 110 -3.57 19.71 -0.84
N LEU A 111 -2.40 20.34 -0.96
CA LEU A 111 -2.22 21.58 -1.73
C LEU A 111 -1.38 21.33 -2.98
N ASP A 112 -1.71 22.04 -4.07
CA ASP A 112 -0.91 22.10 -5.28
C ASP A 112 0.32 23.02 -5.10
N PRO A 113 1.23 23.10 -6.09
CA PRO A 113 2.42 23.97 -5.99
C PRO A 113 2.11 25.46 -5.81
N ASP A 114 0.91 25.92 -6.17
CA ASP A 114 0.44 27.29 -6.01
C ASP A 114 -0.27 27.51 -4.65
N GLY A 115 -0.34 26.46 -3.82
CA GLY A 115 -0.96 26.48 -2.50
C GLY A 115 -2.50 26.38 -2.53
N GLN A 116 -3.10 26.03 -3.67
CA GLN A 116 -4.54 25.80 -3.76
C GLN A 116 -4.88 24.36 -3.36
N PRO A 117 -6.06 24.11 -2.78
CA PRO A 117 -6.52 22.75 -2.51
C PRO A 117 -6.52 21.90 -3.79
N LEU A 118 -5.96 20.70 -3.71
CA LEU A 118 -6.06 19.69 -4.75
C LEU A 118 -7.49 19.18 -4.80
N ILE A 119 -8.26 19.63 -5.79
CA ILE A 119 -9.61 19.12 -6.05
C ILE A 119 -9.48 17.91 -6.97
N VAL A 120 -9.64 16.71 -6.42
CA VAL A 120 -9.67 15.47 -7.20
C VAL A 120 -11.14 15.12 -7.44
N GLU A 121 -11.67 15.45 -8.63
CA GLU A 121 -13.10 15.36 -8.95
C GLU A 121 -13.70 13.93 -8.86
N GLU A 122 -12.88 12.89 -8.93
CA GLU A 122 -13.28 11.50 -8.76
C GLU A 122 -12.05 10.76 -8.25
N ALA A 123 -11.88 10.56 -6.94
CA ALA A 123 -10.64 10.02 -6.36
C ALA A 123 -10.27 8.66 -6.97
N PRO A 124 -9.41 8.61 -8.00
CA PRO A 124 -8.88 7.36 -8.46
C PRO A 124 -7.82 6.97 -7.44
N SER A 125 -7.67 5.69 -7.11
CA SER A 125 -6.74 5.23 -6.06
C SER A 125 -5.43 6.02 -6.10
N VAL A 126 -5.17 6.81 -5.05
CA VAL A 126 -3.92 7.54 -4.95
C VAL A 126 -2.88 6.53 -4.53
N ALA A 127 -1.78 6.40 -5.25
CA ALA A 127 -0.63 5.65 -4.76
C ALA A 127 0.41 6.65 -4.26
N VAL A 128 0.93 6.44 -3.06
CA VAL A 128 2.11 7.14 -2.58
C VAL A 128 3.25 6.15 -2.48
N ASP A 129 4.35 6.44 -3.16
CA ASP A 129 5.63 5.74 -2.97
C ASP A 129 6.68 6.75 -2.53
N GLY A 130 7.66 6.31 -1.74
CA GLY A 130 8.63 7.23 -1.21
C GLY A 130 9.52 6.72 -0.11
N ARG A 131 10.51 7.54 0.23
CA ARG A 131 11.21 7.40 1.50
C ARG A 131 10.57 8.36 2.48
N TYR A 132 9.68 7.84 3.31
CA TYR A 132 9.06 8.61 4.38
C TYR A 132 9.87 8.49 5.67
N CYS A 133 10.22 9.64 6.23
CA CYS A 133 10.88 9.80 7.51
C CYS A 133 9.92 10.54 8.47
N SER A 134 10.03 10.23 9.75
CA SER A 134 9.21 10.84 10.80
C SER A 134 9.29 12.37 10.78
N GLY A 135 8.15 13.00 11.05
CA GLY A 135 7.99 14.45 11.01
C GLY A 135 7.80 15.01 9.60
N GLY A 136 7.15 14.24 8.72
CA GLY A 136 6.73 14.72 7.40
C GLY A 136 7.86 14.92 6.39
N ARG A 137 9.03 14.30 6.58
CA ARG A 137 10.18 14.47 5.69
C ARG A 137 10.28 13.29 4.73
N GLY A 138 10.61 13.54 3.46
CA GLY A 138 10.79 12.47 2.51
C GLY A 138 10.74 12.89 1.07
N ASP A 139 11.13 11.96 0.20
CA ASP A 139 10.82 12.05 -1.23
C ASP A 139 9.54 11.24 -1.43
N LEU A 140 8.44 11.92 -1.76
CA LEU A 140 7.16 11.29 -2.09
C LEU A 140 6.87 11.43 -3.57
N THR A 141 6.36 10.35 -4.16
CA THR A 141 5.65 10.38 -5.42
C THR A 141 4.20 10.08 -5.15
N ILE A 142 3.32 10.95 -5.65
CA ILE A 142 1.88 10.75 -5.59
C ILE A 142 1.38 10.49 -7.01
N ALA A 143 0.48 9.54 -7.11
CA ALA A 143 0.08 8.92 -8.35
C ALA A 143 -1.44 8.73 -8.36
N TYR A 144 -2.13 9.24 -9.39
CA TYR A 144 -3.59 9.17 -9.49
C TYR A 144 -4.00 8.20 -10.61
N SER A 145 -4.77 7.16 -10.29
CA SER A 145 -5.16 6.12 -11.25
C SER A 145 -6.43 6.43 -12.06
N LYS A 146 -6.44 7.44 -12.93
CA LYS A 146 -7.52 7.49 -13.93
C LYS A 146 -7.27 6.34 -14.92
N GLU A 147 -8.11 5.29 -14.91
CA GLU A 147 -8.14 4.16 -15.87
C GLU A 147 -7.17 2.96 -15.65
N ASN A 148 -7.18 2.29 -14.49
CA ASN A 148 -6.39 1.06 -14.22
C ASN A 148 -4.87 1.23 -14.36
N PHE A 149 -4.39 2.47 -14.26
CA PHE A 149 -2.99 2.80 -14.46
C PHE A 149 -2.26 2.83 -13.12
N VAL A 150 -1.17 2.05 -13.04
CA VAL A 150 -0.19 2.18 -11.98
C VAL A 150 0.97 2.99 -12.55
N PRO A 151 1.22 4.22 -12.08
CA PRO A 151 2.44 4.91 -12.42
C PRO A 151 3.60 4.34 -11.59
N GLU A 152 4.64 3.91 -12.28
CA GLU A 152 5.95 3.70 -11.67
C GLU A 152 6.71 5.03 -11.59
N VAL A 153 7.65 5.12 -10.66
CA VAL A 153 8.74 6.10 -10.71
C VAL A 153 10.06 5.34 -10.74
N LEU A 154 10.63 5.17 -11.94
CA LEU A 154 12.03 4.76 -11.97
C LEU A 154 12.90 5.90 -11.45
N ARG A 155 13.60 5.62 -10.36
CA ARG A 155 14.63 6.49 -9.81
C ARG A 155 15.94 6.19 -10.53
N ASP A 156 16.40 7.11 -11.37
CA ASP A 156 17.77 7.08 -11.89
C ASP A 156 18.72 7.63 -10.82
N PRO A 157 19.60 6.80 -10.22
CA PRO A 157 20.52 7.25 -9.17
C PRO A 157 21.62 8.19 -9.69
N SER A 158 21.77 8.37 -11.00
CA SER A 158 22.73 9.30 -11.61
C SER A 158 22.19 10.72 -11.81
N ILE A 159 20.89 10.94 -11.58
CA ILE A 159 20.25 12.26 -11.69
C ILE A 159 20.16 12.88 -10.29
N PRO A 160 20.88 14.00 -10.02
CA PRO A 160 20.75 14.71 -8.75
C PRO A 160 19.31 15.18 -8.58
N ARG A 161 18.75 14.94 -7.39
CA ARG A 161 17.37 15.25 -6.97
C ARG A 161 16.79 16.52 -7.59
N ALA A 162 15.51 16.41 -7.96
CA ALA A 162 14.62 17.40 -8.58
C ALA A 162 14.63 17.48 -10.12
N ASP A 163 14.65 16.33 -10.82
CA ASP A 163 14.05 16.28 -12.16
C ASP A 163 12.60 15.76 -12.02
N PRO A 164 11.56 16.59 -12.29
CA PRO A 164 10.14 16.23 -12.20
C PRO A 164 9.70 15.21 -13.25
N LYS A 165 10.62 14.68 -14.07
CA LYS A 165 10.35 13.52 -14.93
C LYS A 165 10.41 12.23 -14.11
N ALA A 166 9.43 12.04 -13.24
CA ALA A 166 9.01 10.70 -12.89
C ALA A 166 8.67 9.98 -14.20
N LEU A 167 9.47 8.98 -14.57
CA LEU A 167 9.16 8.12 -15.70
C LEU A 167 7.95 7.30 -15.32
N VAL A 168 6.80 7.76 -15.81
CA VAL A 168 5.52 7.09 -15.71
C VAL A 168 5.59 5.90 -16.64
N TYR A 169 6.00 4.76 -16.10
CA TYR A 169 5.77 3.51 -16.80
C TYR A 169 4.29 3.21 -16.70
N SER A 170 3.70 2.92 -17.87
CA SER A 170 2.55 2.04 -17.91
C SER A 170 3.01 0.75 -17.28
N ALA A 171 2.55 0.46 -16.06
CA ALA A 171 2.54 -0.92 -15.63
C ALA A 171 1.85 -1.72 -16.75
N GLY A 172 2.47 -2.83 -17.13
CA GLY A 172 1.83 -3.77 -18.05
C GLY A 172 0.45 -4.14 -17.50
N ALA A 173 -0.45 -4.57 -18.38
CA ALA A 173 -1.74 -5.11 -17.92
C ALA A 173 -1.51 -6.12 -16.79
N PHE A 174 -2.36 -6.11 -15.77
CA PHE A 174 -2.31 -7.14 -14.73
C PHE A 174 -3.19 -8.30 -15.15
N ASN A 175 -2.62 -9.51 -15.19
CA ASN A 175 -3.44 -10.70 -15.31
C ASN A 175 -3.89 -11.02 -13.90
N SER A 176 -5.17 -10.81 -13.65
CA SER A 176 -5.72 -10.95 -12.32
C SER A 176 -6.89 -11.92 -12.36
N PRO A 177 -6.59 -13.24 -12.26
CA PRO A 177 -7.61 -14.27 -12.37
C PRO A 177 -8.70 -14.07 -11.32
N GLY A 178 -9.96 -14.06 -11.78
CA GLY A 178 -11.14 -13.91 -10.91
C GLY A 178 -11.64 -12.48 -10.74
N GLY A 179 -11.25 -11.54 -11.61
CA GLY A 179 -11.81 -10.18 -11.62
C GLY A 179 -11.27 -9.29 -10.51
N TYR A 180 -10.03 -9.51 -10.09
CA TYR A 180 -9.38 -8.66 -9.10
C TYR A 180 -8.68 -7.50 -9.80
N GLN A 181 -8.68 -6.32 -9.20
CA GLN A 181 -7.96 -5.15 -9.68
C GLN A 181 -6.87 -4.77 -8.67
N PRO A 182 -5.69 -4.30 -9.13
CA PRO A 182 -4.71 -3.72 -8.24
C PRO A 182 -5.28 -2.44 -7.59
N SER A 183 -5.22 -2.36 -6.26
CA SER A 183 -5.64 -1.18 -5.50
C SER A 183 -4.47 -0.43 -4.87
N ALA A 184 -3.39 -1.11 -4.52
CA ALA A 184 -2.20 -0.48 -3.96
C ALA A 184 -0.96 -1.33 -4.17
N LEU A 185 0.19 -0.70 -4.03
CA LEU A 185 1.51 -1.31 -4.20
C LEU A 185 2.43 -0.85 -3.08
N ALA A 186 3.38 -1.69 -2.73
CA ALA A 186 4.47 -1.33 -1.83
C ALA A 186 5.77 -1.96 -2.31
N GLU A 187 6.82 -1.14 -2.45
CA GLU A 187 8.15 -1.61 -2.81
C GLU A 187 8.91 -2.12 -1.57
N LEU A 188 9.52 -3.29 -1.71
CA LEU A 188 10.47 -3.83 -0.76
C LEU A 188 11.86 -3.27 -1.01
N ARG A 189 12.72 -3.29 0.01
CA ARG A 189 14.08 -2.73 -0.07
C ARG A 189 14.97 -3.32 -1.17
N ASN A 190 14.65 -4.52 -1.63
CA ASN A 190 15.34 -5.22 -2.72
C ASN A 190 14.75 -4.93 -4.12
N GLY A 191 13.75 -4.06 -4.22
CA GLY A 191 13.06 -3.69 -5.46
C GLY A 191 11.91 -4.64 -5.85
N ASP A 192 11.63 -5.66 -5.05
CA ASP A 192 10.42 -6.48 -5.25
C ASP A 192 9.18 -5.67 -4.84
N ILE A 193 8.00 -6.05 -5.35
CA ILE A 193 6.75 -5.34 -5.10
C ILE A 193 5.73 -6.26 -4.43
N MET A 194 5.05 -5.77 -3.40
CA MET A 194 3.77 -6.32 -2.93
C MET A 194 2.61 -5.56 -3.55
N ILE A 195 1.54 -6.27 -3.88
CA ILE A 195 0.37 -5.73 -4.56
C ILE A 195 -0.88 -6.09 -3.78
N ALA A 196 -1.67 -5.10 -3.40
CA ALA A 196 -3.03 -5.32 -2.92
C ALA A 196 -3.96 -5.47 -4.13
N LEU A 197 -4.62 -6.61 -4.22
CA LEU A 197 -5.58 -6.95 -5.27
C LEU A 197 -6.96 -7.08 -4.63
N VAL A 198 -7.89 -6.23 -5.03
CA VAL A 198 -9.27 -6.19 -4.53
C VAL A 198 -10.21 -6.72 -5.59
N GLN A 199 -11.33 -7.31 -5.19
CA GLN A 199 -12.33 -7.76 -6.15
C GLN A 199 -13.11 -6.57 -6.70
N ASP A 200 -13.25 -6.47 -8.03
CA ASP A 200 -14.09 -5.43 -8.66
C ASP A 200 -15.54 -5.57 -8.15
N GLY A 201 -16.23 -4.43 -7.94
CA GLY A 201 -17.39 -4.21 -7.05
C GLY A 201 -18.65 -5.08 -7.21
N ASN A 202 -18.61 -6.14 -8.00
CA ASN A 202 -19.57 -7.24 -7.95
C ASN A 202 -19.29 -8.14 -6.73
N PHE A 203 -19.70 -7.66 -5.56
CA PHE A 203 -19.59 -8.35 -4.27
C PHE A 203 -20.36 -9.69 -4.16
N GLU A 204 -21.05 -10.11 -5.21
CA GLU A 204 -21.78 -11.39 -5.30
C GLU A 204 -20.86 -12.56 -5.69
N VAL A 205 -19.63 -12.29 -6.13
CA VAL A 205 -18.71 -13.35 -6.56
C VAL A 205 -18.05 -14.00 -5.34
N GLU A 206 -18.13 -15.33 -5.25
CA GLU A 206 -17.42 -16.11 -4.24
C GLU A 206 -15.90 -15.90 -4.35
N GLY A 207 -15.25 -15.47 -3.26
CA GLY A 207 -13.80 -15.26 -3.25
C GLY A 207 -13.26 -14.49 -2.05
N PRO A 208 -11.93 -14.37 -1.92
CA PRO A 208 -11.32 -13.42 -1.00
C PRO A 208 -11.67 -11.97 -1.36
N ALA A 209 -11.87 -11.12 -0.37
CA ALA A 209 -12.14 -9.69 -0.60
C ALA A 209 -10.86 -8.94 -0.98
N LEU A 210 -9.74 -9.35 -0.38
CA LEU A 210 -8.41 -8.83 -0.63
C LEU A 210 -7.46 -9.99 -0.89
N ARG A 211 -6.54 -9.82 -1.84
CA ARG A 211 -5.35 -10.66 -1.98
C ARG A 211 -4.11 -9.81 -1.88
N ILE A 212 -3.05 -10.37 -1.33
CA ILE A 212 -1.72 -9.79 -1.45
C ILE A 212 -0.93 -10.63 -2.43
N GLY A 213 -0.56 -9.99 -3.54
CA GLY A 213 0.34 -10.51 -4.56
C GLY A 213 1.77 -10.06 -4.32
N TYR A 214 2.71 -10.79 -4.89
CA TYR A 214 4.14 -10.49 -4.87
C TYR A 214 4.71 -10.62 -6.28
N VAL A 215 5.51 -9.64 -6.68
CA VAL A 215 6.21 -9.58 -7.97
C VAL A 215 7.69 -9.32 -7.69
N THR A 216 8.58 -10.09 -8.30
CA THR A 216 10.01 -9.83 -8.16
C THR A 216 10.43 -8.62 -9.00
N ALA A 217 11.49 -7.93 -8.59
CA ALA A 217 12.06 -6.80 -9.33
C ALA A 217 12.39 -7.19 -10.79
N ASP A 218 12.87 -8.41 -11.01
CA ASP A 218 13.22 -8.91 -12.34
C ASP A 218 11.98 -9.19 -13.20
N GLU A 219 10.93 -9.80 -12.64
CA GLU A 219 9.65 -9.99 -13.33
C GLU A 219 9.03 -8.64 -13.72
N LEU A 220 9.07 -7.66 -12.82
CA LEU A 220 8.60 -6.30 -13.09
C LEU A 220 9.37 -5.67 -14.25
N ARG A 221 10.71 -5.64 -14.18
CA ARG A 221 11.56 -5.11 -15.26
C ARG A 221 11.29 -5.81 -16.59
N GLN A 222 11.17 -7.14 -16.59
CA GLN A 222 10.85 -7.90 -17.80
C GLN A 222 9.48 -7.54 -18.36
N SER A 223 8.46 -7.39 -17.52
CA SER A 223 7.13 -6.99 -17.98
C SER A 223 7.14 -5.60 -18.62
N ILE A 224 7.89 -4.65 -18.06
CA ILE A 224 8.02 -3.28 -18.58
C ILE A 224 8.71 -3.31 -19.95
N VAL A 225 9.87 -3.97 -20.02
CA VAL A 225 10.68 -4.02 -21.25
C VAL A 225 9.95 -4.72 -22.38
N CYS A 226 9.22 -5.79 -22.08
CA CYS A 226 8.57 -6.62 -23.09
C CYS A 226 7.09 -6.26 -23.33
N GLY A 227 6.53 -5.28 -22.62
CA GLY A 227 5.08 -5.00 -22.63
C GLY A 227 4.26 -6.20 -22.13
N GLY A 228 4.84 -7.02 -21.26
CA GLY A 228 4.25 -8.24 -20.73
C GLY A 228 3.21 -7.96 -19.65
N THR A 229 2.34 -8.94 -19.43
CA THR A 229 1.32 -8.90 -18.38
C THR A 229 1.93 -9.38 -17.05
N LEU A 230 1.73 -8.63 -15.97
CA LEU A 230 2.18 -9.03 -14.64
C LEU A 230 1.30 -10.16 -14.09
N ASN A 231 1.94 -11.22 -13.59
CA ASN A 231 1.28 -12.37 -12.97
C ASN A 231 1.78 -12.50 -11.52
N PRO A 232 1.24 -11.70 -10.58
CA PRO A 232 1.71 -11.72 -9.20
C PRO A 232 1.51 -13.09 -8.55
N LEU A 233 2.50 -13.54 -7.78
CA LEU A 233 2.34 -14.70 -6.91
C LEU A 233 1.46 -14.31 -5.72
N ILE A 234 0.27 -14.90 -5.62
CA ILE A 234 -0.60 -14.68 -4.47
C ILE A 234 0.01 -15.30 -3.21
N ILE A 235 0.34 -14.45 -2.23
CA ILE A 235 0.93 -14.87 -0.95
C ILE A 235 -0.06 -14.86 0.20
N ALA A 236 -1.19 -14.16 0.06
CA ALA A 236 -2.26 -14.19 1.02
C ALA A 236 -3.63 -13.95 0.35
N ASP A 237 -4.62 -14.72 0.80
CA ASP A 237 -6.03 -14.55 0.46
C ASP A 237 -6.80 -14.20 1.75
N PHE A 238 -7.43 -13.03 1.76
CA PHE A 238 -8.25 -12.56 2.86
C PHE A 238 -9.70 -12.91 2.58
N LYS A 239 -10.07 -14.13 2.99
CA LYS A 239 -11.40 -14.68 2.77
C LYS A 239 -12.41 -14.15 3.76
N ARG A 240 -13.61 -13.91 3.23
CA ARG A 240 -14.81 -13.68 4.02
C ARG A 240 -15.20 -15.01 4.68
N SER A 241 -15.20 -15.11 6.00
CA SER A 241 -15.55 -16.36 6.70
C SER A 241 -17.04 -16.72 6.62
N ASP A 242 -17.89 -15.78 6.21
CA ASP A 242 -19.35 -15.86 6.19
C ASP A 242 -20.00 -14.80 5.26
N GLY A 243 -19.20 -14.19 4.39
CA GLY A 243 -19.52 -12.88 3.83
C GLY A 243 -18.90 -11.71 4.60
N TYR A 244 -17.99 -11.92 5.55
CA TYR A 244 -17.18 -10.84 6.12
C TYR A 244 -15.75 -11.32 6.47
N VAL A 245 -14.73 -10.47 6.28
CA VAL A 245 -13.33 -10.75 6.70
C VAL A 245 -13.19 -10.20 8.13
N GLY A 246 -13.59 -10.96 9.16
CA GLY A 246 -13.98 -10.33 10.43
C GLY A 246 -15.24 -9.47 10.23
N TRP A 247 -15.71 -8.64 11.17
CA TRP A 247 -16.98 -7.89 11.04
C TRP A 247 -17.05 -6.82 9.93
N PHE A 248 -16.07 -6.75 9.02
CA PHE A 248 -15.86 -5.60 8.12
C PHE A 248 -15.95 -6.02 6.65
N LYS A 249 -16.51 -5.11 5.84
CA LYS A 249 -16.51 -5.24 4.39
C LYS A 249 -15.39 -4.37 3.85
N ILE A 250 -14.28 -5.00 3.51
CA ILE A 250 -13.10 -4.36 2.90
C ILE A 250 -13.56 -3.57 1.67
N ALA A 251 -13.27 -2.28 1.66
CA ALA A 251 -13.53 -1.40 0.55
C ALA A 251 -12.71 -1.78 -0.68
N VAL A 252 -13.23 -1.38 -1.85
CA VAL A 252 -12.55 -1.55 -3.15
C VAL A 252 -11.25 -0.72 -3.18
N GLN A 253 -11.02 0.16 -2.22
CA GLN A 253 -9.76 0.86 -2.06
C GLN A 253 -9.09 0.39 -0.77
N SER A 254 -7.88 -0.16 -0.91
CA SER A 254 -7.06 -0.59 0.20
C SER A 254 -5.65 -0.02 0.02
N GLY A 255 -5.18 0.76 1.00
CA GLY A 255 -3.79 1.15 1.09
C GLY A 255 -2.90 -0.05 1.46
N LEU A 256 -1.68 -0.05 0.93
CA LEU A 256 -0.64 -1.04 1.26
C LEU A 256 0.68 -0.32 1.49
N ALA A 257 1.37 -0.65 2.58
CA ALA A 257 2.73 -0.21 2.84
C ALA A 257 3.59 -1.39 3.32
N VAL A 258 4.88 -1.34 3.02
CA VAL A 258 5.88 -2.26 3.54
C VAL A 258 6.98 -1.48 4.22
N ARG A 259 7.42 -1.95 5.39
CA ARG A 259 8.54 -1.38 6.13
C ARG A 259 9.51 -2.50 6.50
N GLU A 260 10.80 -2.28 6.27
CA GLU A 260 11.86 -3.11 6.81
C GLU A 260 12.52 -2.38 7.98
N ASP A 261 12.57 -3.01 9.16
CA ASP A 261 13.21 -2.42 10.33
C ASP A 261 14.76 -2.54 10.27
N ILE A 262 15.43 -2.07 11.33
CA ILE A 262 16.90 -2.14 11.41
C ILE A 262 17.43 -3.58 11.54
N ASN A 263 16.59 -4.53 11.96
CA ASN A 263 16.94 -5.95 12.10
C ASN A 263 16.62 -6.75 10.83
N GLY A 264 16.08 -6.11 9.79
CA GLY A 264 15.64 -6.78 8.57
C GLY A 264 14.29 -7.48 8.69
N GLN A 265 13.52 -7.20 9.75
CA GLN A 265 12.14 -7.66 9.88
C GLN A 265 11.25 -6.84 8.96
N ILE A 266 10.37 -7.54 8.23
CA ILE A 266 9.49 -6.91 7.24
C ILE A 266 8.09 -6.85 7.80
N PHE A 267 7.53 -5.66 7.87
CA PHE A 267 6.17 -5.39 8.29
C PHE A 267 5.34 -4.97 7.08
N VAL A 268 4.16 -5.57 6.94
CA VAL A 268 3.19 -5.26 5.89
C VAL A 268 1.99 -4.63 6.56
N TYR A 269 1.64 -3.43 6.13
CA TYR A 269 0.50 -2.67 6.61
C TYR A 269 -0.54 -2.63 5.50
N SER A 270 -1.78 -2.95 5.84
CA SER A 270 -2.93 -2.75 4.97
C SER A 270 -3.91 -1.83 5.66
N MET A 271 -4.41 -0.85 4.91
CA MET A 271 -5.46 0.04 5.35
C MET A 271 -6.68 -0.11 4.45
N SER A 272 -7.88 -0.17 5.01
CA SER A 272 -9.13 -0.25 4.24
C SER A 272 -10.24 0.42 5.01
N ASP A 273 -11.09 1.15 4.32
CA ASP A 273 -12.34 1.63 4.91
C ASP A 273 -13.35 0.50 5.06
N ASP A 274 -14.31 0.70 5.97
CA ASP A 274 -15.50 -0.14 6.05
C ASP A 274 -16.58 0.39 5.10
N LEU A 275 -16.95 -0.43 4.10
CA LEU A 275 -18.00 -0.05 3.14
C LEU A 275 -19.39 0.15 3.78
N PHE A 276 -19.64 -0.38 4.98
CA PHE A 276 -20.91 -0.19 5.67
C PHE A 276 -20.90 1.03 6.59
N ASP A 277 -19.73 1.39 7.11
CA ASP A 277 -19.54 2.55 7.96
C ASP A 277 -18.29 3.32 7.52
N PRO A 278 -18.41 4.26 6.57
CA PRO A 278 -17.28 5.05 6.11
C PRO A 278 -16.70 5.94 7.21
N SER A 279 -17.31 5.98 8.42
CA SER A 279 -16.70 6.60 9.59
C SER A 279 -15.56 5.78 10.20
N GLN A 280 -15.26 4.62 9.64
CA GLN A 280 -14.30 3.66 10.18
C GLN A 280 -13.29 3.20 9.13
N THR A 281 -12.02 3.17 9.54
CA THR A 281 -10.91 2.63 8.77
C THR A 281 -10.23 1.53 9.57
N LEU A 282 -9.91 0.42 8.92
CA LEU A 282 -9.10 -0.65 9.49
C LEU A 282 -7.64 -0.48 9.12
N LEU A 283 -6.75 -0.45 10.10
CA LEU A 283 -5.31 -0.62 9.92
C LEU A 283 -4.90 -2.01 10.40
N THR A 284 -4.49 -2.86 9.48
CA THR A 284 -4.01 -4.22 9.78
C THR A 284 -2.50 -4.34 9.53
N THR A 285 -1.79 -4.88 10.51
CA THR A 285 -0.34 -5.07 10.47
C THR A 285 -0.01 -6.56 10.50
N PHE A 286 0.92 -6.95 9.64
CA PHE A 286 1.49 -8.29 9.57
C PHE A 286 3.02 -8.22 9.64
N GLU A 287 3.65 -9.25 10.18
CA GLU A 287 5.07 -9.54 9.97
C GLU A 287 5.19 -10.53 8.81
N TRP A 288 5.96 -10.19 7.78
CA TRP A 288 6.28 -11.10 6.69
C TRP A 288 7.63 -11.77 6.92
N LYS A 289 7.61 -13.11 6.99
CA LYS A 289 8.78 -13.97 7.16
C LYS A 289 9.09 -14.61 5.82
N PRO A 290 9.91 -13.98 4.95
CA PRO A 290 10.28 -14.58 3.68
C PRO A 290 11.01 -15.90 3.95
N LYS A 291 10.56 -16.97 3.28
CA LYS A 291 11.33 -18.21 3.25
C LYS A 291 12.60 -17.89 2.51
N ARG A 292 13.76 -18.16 3.16
CA ARG A 292 15.04 -18.09 2.46
C ARG A 292 14.88 -18.90 1.18
N ARG A 293 14.87 -18.23 0.02
CA ARG A 293 15.01 -18.92 -1.25
C ARG A 293 16.26 -19.73 -1.06
N ARG A 294 16.12 -21.07 -0.98
CA ARG A 294 17.28 -21.93 -1.17
C ARG A 294 17.77 -21.48 -2.53
N HIS A 295 18.88 -20.73 -2.56
CA HIS A 295 19.50 -20.33 -3.82
C HIS A 295 19.46 -21.59 -4.64
N ARG A 296 18.66 -21.56 -5.71
CA ARG A 296 18.55 -22.68 -6.63
C ARG A 296 19.97 -22.75 -7.13
N ARG A 297 20.78 -23.63 -6.53
CA ARG A 297 22.16 -23.83 -6.95
C ARG A 297 21.99 -24.08 -8.42
N GLU A 298 22.49 -23.15 -9.24
CA GLU A 298 22.50 -23.38 -10.68
C GLU A 298 23.09 -24.78 -10.85
N PRO A 299 22.36 -25.69 -11.53
CA PRO A 299 22.89 -27.03 -11.70
C PRO A 299 24.30 -26.86 -12.29
N PRO A 300 25.34 -27.46 -11.68
CA PRO A 300 26.75 -27.20 -12.04
C PRO A 300 27.16 -27.72 -13.43
N TRP A 301 26.21 -27.89 -14.35
CA TRP A 301 26.37 -28.60 -15.61
C TRP A 301 25.86 -27.78 -16.79
N LEU A 302 26.52 -26.66 -17.09
CA LEU A 302 26.65 -26.13 -18.45
C LEU A 302 28.06 -25.55 -18.63
N GLY A 303 29.06 -26.37 -18.33
CA GLY A 303 30.37 -26.21 -18.94
C GLY A 303 30.27 -26.63 -20.40
N PHE A 304 29.83 -25.72 -21.27
CA PHE A 304 30.09 -25.87 -22.71
C PHE A 304 31.56 -25.57 -22.94
N SER A 305 32.38 -26.62 -22.94
CA SER A 305 33.67 -26.62 -23.60
C SER A 305 33.44 -26.58 -25.11
N ALA A 306 33.87 -25.50 -25.76
CA ALA A 306 34.19 -25.49 -27.19
C ALA A 306 35.62 -26.01 -27.40
#